data_AF-A0A958WSW0-F1
#
_entry.id   AF-A0A958WSW0-F1
#
_cell.length_a   1.000
_cell.length_b   1.000
_cell.length_c   1.000
_cell.angle_alpha   90.00
_cell.angle_beta   90.00
_cell.angle_gamma   90.00
#
_symmetry.space_group_name_H-M   'P 1'
#
loop_
_entity.id
_entity.type
_entity.pdbx_description
1 polymer ?
#
loop_
_entity_poly.entity_id
_entity_poly.type
_entity_poly.pdbx_seq_one_letter_code
_entity_poly.pdbx_strand_id
1 'polypeptide(L)'
;MKTIFSLYFVSFFIWASCSSGDKNPNVTGSFEEVAMGDSSSADSVGEIAGNYFIKRYDGKMDNQYPISMVLINWGDGFLSGRYWYQGKNKPISLSGELSDSLSFQIVESVDFKETGTFEGILEDKQHLAGTWHNPKRTKKMEFDLLEIQSTDTMGWSGDWHLNEVWDQGLLLIGNVTADSFDFALSIVRSSHIGTIEGQASIKGNKAFFSLKDFEDEPCKMTFLKKEGYIMVDQGSSNFACGFGARANADGKYDRKNLVKKAELAVGTDEDAILPTKILHDSFLALVGRDAYALFAFNMQLTERSKNLAPEKLDAWVVKGYVSGLVGSNEAIIMYDKQGKIWAATLDFDKTNNESLVRYFTNDPLYSTRLPLTIEEWRAGFKGYRVVFQKPPL
;
A
#
# COMPACT_ATOMS: atom_id res chain seq x y z
N MET A 1 -6.96 -34.57 -18.06
CA MET A 1 -7.42 -33.22 -18.43
C MET A 1 -8.53 -32.84 -17.45
N LYS A 2 -8.19 -32.23 -16.32
CA LYS A 2 -9.15 -31.81 -15.29
C LYS A 2 -8.95 -30.32 -15.08
N THR A 3 -9.93 -29.55 -15.52
CA THR A 3 -10.00 -28.10 -15.40
C THR A 3 -10.38 -27.77 -13.95
N ILE A 4 -9.52 -27.04 -13.23
CA ILE A 4 -9.84 -26.50 -11.90
C ILE A 4 -10.15 -25.01 -12.11
N PHE A 5 -11.38 -24.62 -11.79
CA PHE A 5 -11.84 -23.24 -11.75
C PHE A 5 -11.16 -22.53 -10.56
N SER A 6 -10.40 -21.47 -10.83
CA SER A 6 -10.03 -20.48 -9.82
C SER A 6 -11.20 -19.53 -9.62
N LEU A 7 -11.79 -19.53 -8.41
CA LEU A 7 -12.73 -18.49 -7.99
C LEU A 7 -11.93 -17.39 -7.27
N TYR A 8 -11.96 -16.19 -7.84
CA TYR A 8 -11.56 -14.95 -7.18
C TYR A 8 -12.64 -14.56 -6.18
N PHE A 9 -12.27 -14.30 -4.92
CA PHE A 9 -13.20 -13.76 -3.93
C PHE A 9 -13.16 -12.23 -3.96
N VAL A 10 -14.28 -11.63 -4.33
CA VAL A 10 -14.61 -10.22 -4.11
C VAL A 10 -15.40 -10.16 -2.81
N SER A 11 -14.86 -9.51 -1.78
CA SER A 11 -15.55 -9.32 -0.51
C SER A 11 -16.62 -8.25 -0.66
N PHE A 12 -17.89 -8.67 -0.69
CA PHE A 12 -19.05 -7.78 -0.56
C PHE A 12 -19.33 -7.56 0.94
N PHE A 13 -19.18 -6.32 1.40
CA PHE A 13 -19.71 -5.89 2.70
C PHE A 13 -21.22 -5.66 2.58
N ILE A 14 -22.01 -6.50 3.25
CA ILE A 14 -23.45 -6.24 3.46
C ILE A 14 -23.59 -5.60 4.84
N TRP A 15 -23.88 -4.29 4.86
CA TRP A 15 -24.34 -3.62 6.07
C TRP A 15 -25.79 -4.02 6.35
N ALA A 16 -26.03 -4.65 7.50
CA ALA A 16 -27.36 -4.87 8.03
C ALA A 16 -27.82 -3.61 8.77
N SER A 17 -28.76 -2.86 8.17
CA SER A 17 -29.49 -1.78 8.82
C SER A 17 -30.44 -2.34 9.88
N CYS A 18 -30.16 -2.08 11.15
CA CYS A 18 -31.18 -2.15 12.20
C CYS A 18 -31.94 -0.83 12.25
N SER A 19 -33.25 -0.87 12.01
CA SER A 19 -34.16 0.23 12.32
C SER A 19 -34.74 0.04 13.72
N SER A 20 -34.75 1.11 14.50
CA SER A 20 -35.69 1.31 15.59
C SER A 20 -35.92 2.81 15.75
N GLY A 21 -37.18 3.22 15.55
CA GLY A 21 -37.67 4.53 15.93
C GLY A 21 -37.71 4.65 17.45
N ASP A 22 -37.57 5.84 18.00
CA ASP A 22 -38.69 6.79 18.15
C ASP A 22 -38.21 8.08 18.85
N LYS A 23 -38.86 9.19 18.47
CA LYS A 23 -39.14 10.41 19.27
C LYS A 23 -38.02 11.43 19.56
N ASN A 24 -38.07 12.46 18.72
CA ASN A 24 -37.67 13.84 18.95
C ASN A 24 -38.25 14.42 20.27
N PRO A 25 -37.52 15.31 20.96
CA PRO A 25 -38.10 16.62 21.17
C PRO A 25 -37.13 17.78 20.85
N ASN A 26 -37.73 18.80 20.24
CA ASN A 26 -37.21 20.12 19.94
C ASN A 26 -36.24 20.68 20.98
N VAL A 27 -35.05 21.07 20.52
CA VAL A 27 -34.25 22.13 21.15
C VAL A 27 -33.92 23.17 20.10
N THR A 28 -34.60 24.30 20.19
CA THR A 28 -34.27 25.56 19.54
C THR A 28 -32.96 26.08 20.11
N GLY A 29 -31.90 26.08 19.30
CA GLY A 29 -30.62 26.72 19.59
C GLY A 29 -30.13 27.46 18.35
N SER A 30 -29.98 28.77 18.47
CA SER A 30 -29.52 29.72 17.46
C SER A 30 -28.17 29.32 16.86
N PHE A 31 -28.08 29.29 15.53
CA PHE A 31 -26.82 29.24 14.80
C PHE A 31 -26.18 30.63 14.80
N GLU A 32 -25.10 30.79 15.56
CA GLU A 32 -24.13 31.86 15.35
C GLU A 32 -23.06 31.36 14.37
N GLU A 33 -22.90 32.16 13.32
CA GLU A 33 -21.95 32.06 12.22
C GLU A 33 -20.54 32.40 12.75
N VAL A 34 -19.61 31.45 12.71
CA VAL A 34 -18.19 31.72 13.00
C VAL A 34 -17.37 31.49 11.74
N ALA A 35 -16.76 32.59 11.30
CA ALA A 35 -15.93 32.73 10.11
C ALA A 35 -14.78 31.73 10.06
N MET A 36 -14.61 31.08 8.90
CA MET A 36 -13.40 30.35 8.54
C MET A 36 -12.28 31.37 8.25
N GLY A 37 -11.40 31.53 9.23
CA GLY A 37 -10.12 32.21 9.09
C GLY A 37 -9.11 31.32 8.37
N ASP A 38 -8.53 31.92 7.33
CA ASP A 38 -7.36 31.50 6.57
C ASP A 38 -6.21 31.04 7.47
N SER A 39 -5.65 29.85 7.21
CA SER A 39 -4.29 29.52 7.67
C SER A 39 -3.62 28.55 6.71
N SER A 40 -2.80 29.14 5.86
CA SER A 40 -1.58 28.53 5.33
C SER A 40 -0.71 28.00 6.48
N SER A 41 -0.54 26.68 6.57
CA SER A 41 0.58 26.09 7.29
C SER A 41 1.08 24.86 6.53
N ALA A 42 2.04 25.10 5.65
CA ALA A 42 3.09 24.14 5.44
C ALA A 42 3.93 24.13 6.72
N ASP A 43 3.68 23.16 7.62
CA ASP A 43 4.67 22.64 8.56
C ASP A 43 4.12 21.42 9.32
N SER A 44 5.01 20.44 9.50
CA SER A 44 4.85 19.17 10.21
C SER A 44 4.02 18.07 9.53
N VAL A 45 4.62 17.40 8.56
CA VAL A 45 4.45 15.93 8.50
C VAL A 45 5.14 15.40 9.74
N GLY A 46 4.41 15.32 10.85
CA GLY A 46 4.85 14.53 12.00
C GLY A 46 5.12 13.12 11.51
N GLU A 47 6.31 12.58 11.82
CA GLU A 47 6.53 11.14 11.77
C GLU A 47 5.39 10.49 12.56
N ILE A 48 4.45 9.86 11.86
CA ILE A 48 3.67 8.80 12.47
C ILE A 48 4.70 7.69 12.68
N ALA A 49 5.38 7.70 13.82
CA ALA A 49 6.14 6.56 14.30
C ALA A 49 5.15 5.38 14.29
N GLY A 50 5.25 4.54 13.27
CA GLY A 50 4.29 3.48 13.07
C GLY A 50 4.31 2.57 14.28
N ASN A 51 3.12 2.25 14.82
CA ASN A 51 3.00 1.33 15.95
C ASN A 51 3.30 -0.13 15.57
N TYR A 52 3.84 -0.37 14.37
CA TYR A 52 4.20 -1.69 13.89
C TYR A 52 5.31 -2.30 14.74
N PHE A 53 5.29 -3.62 14.84
CA PHE A 53 6.35 -4.40 15.47
C PHE A 53 6.31 -5.84 14.97
N ILE A 54 7.43 -6.54 15.13
CA ILE A 54 7.49 -8.00 15.11
C ILE A 54 8.16 -8.43 16.41
N LYS A 55 7.45 -9.22 17.21
CA LYS A 55 7.89 -9.59 18.56
C LYS A 55 7.64 -11.06 18.83
N ARG A 56 8.53 -11.67 19.61
CA ARG A 56 8.40 -13.04 20.10
C ARG A 56 7.94 -13.06 21.54
N TYR A 57 7.02 -13.96 21.85
CA TYR A 57 6.48 -14.19 23.18
C TYR A 57 6.58 -15.67 23.51
N ASP A 58 6.91 -15.97 24.76
CA ASP A 58 6.91 -17.33 25.29
C ASP A 58 6.04 -17.40 26.55
N GLY A 59 5.40 -18.54 26.75
CA GLY A 59 4.62 -18.79 27.95
C GLY A 59 3.84 -20.08 27.85
N LYS A 60 2.63 -20.11 28.40
CA LYS A 60 1.84 -21.33 28.47
C LYS A 60 0.40 -21.11 28.04
N MET A 61 -0.18 -22.16 27.49
CA MET A 61 -1.60 -22.32 27.26
C MET A 61 -2.15 -23.43 28.15
N ASP A 62 -3.30 -23.19 28.77
CA ASP A 62 -3.95 -24.01 29.78
C ASP A 62 -3.04 -24.39 30.97
N ASN A 63 -2.06 -23.53 31.29
CA ASN A 63 -0.98 -23.77 32.26
C ASN A 63 -0.15 -25.07 32.04
N GLN A 64 -0.40 -25.78 30.94
CA GLN A 64 0.16 -27.09 30.66
C GLN A 64 1.06 -27.06 29.42
N TYR A 65 0.63 -26.38 28.37
CA TYR A 65 1.26 -26.46 27.06
C TYR A 65 2.18 -25.26 26.85
N PRO A 66 3.51 -25.44 26.92
CA PRO A 66 4.42 -24.36 26.60
C PRO A 66 4.30 -24.00 25.12
N ILE A 67 4.12 -22.71 24.83
CA ILE A 67 4.02 -22.20 23.46
C ILE A 67 4.97 -21.01 23.26
N SER A 68 5.39 -20.85 22.01
CA SER A 68 6.09 -19.66 21.53
C SER A 68 5.25 -19.04 20.42
N MET A 69 5.19 -17.72 20.38
CA MET A 69 4.43 -16.94 19.41
C MET A 69 5.30 -15.83 18.82
N VAL A 70 5.30 -15.68 17.51
CA VAL A 70 5.79 -14.48 16.83
C VAL A 70 4.56 -13.72 16.35
N LEU A 71 4.36 -12.53 16.89
CA LEU A 71 3.24 -11.65 16.54
C LEU A 71 3.76 -10.43 15.80
N ILE A 72 3.04 -10.07 14.75
CA ILE A 72 3.30 -8.90 13.91
C ILE A 72 2.11 -7.96 14.02
N ASN A 73 2.38 -6.71 14.32
CA ASN A 73 1.44 -5.61 14.19
C ASN A 73 1.86 -4.76 12.99
N TRP A 74 0.96 -4.56 12.03
CA TRP A 74 1.25 -3.82 10.80
C TRP A 74 1.05 -2.31 10.92
N GLY A 75 0.54 -1.84 12.07
CA GLY A 75 0.34 -0.43 12.40
C GLY A 75 -1.01 0.14 11.96
N ASP A 76 -1.81 -0.64 11.25
CA ASP A 76 -3.17 -0.30 10.76
C ASP A 76 -4.28 -1.02 11.55
N GLY A 77 -3.93 -1.67 12.65
CA GLY A 77 -4.82 -2.50 13.45
C GLY A 77 -4.80 -3.98 13.06
N PHE A 78 -4.25 -4.34 11.89
CA PHE A 78 -4.11 -5.73 11.49
C PHE A 78 -2.98 -6.43 12.24
N LEU A 79 -3.25 -7.66 12.69
CA LEU A 79 -2.32 -8.54 13.35
C LEU A 79 -2.11 -9.81 12.52
N SER A 80 -0.86 -10.24 12.39
CA SER A 80 -0.53 -11.55 11.82
C SER A 80 0.55 -12.23 12.63
N GLY A 81 0.87 -13.47 12.28
CA GLY A 81 2.03 -14.14 12.81
C GLY A 81 1.88 -15.65 12.83
N ARG A 82 2.58 -16.25 13.78
CA ARG A 82 2.61 -17.70 13.95
C ARG A 82 2.88 -18.06 15.39
N TYR A 83 2.36 -19.20 15.82
CA TYR A 83 2.74 -19.78 17.10
C TYR A 83 3.00 -21.29 16.96
N TRP A 84 3.67 -21.87 17.94
CA TRP A 84 3.90 -23.31 18.00
C TRP A 84 4.01 -23.79 19.44
N TYR A 85 3.66 -25.06 19.63
CA TYR A 85 3.96 -25.79 20.87
C TYR A 85 5.44 -26.09 20.93
N GLN A 86 6.09 -25.72 22.04
CA GLN A 86 7.51 -25.99 22.24
C GLN A 86 7.76 -27.51 22.18
N GLY A 87 8.81 -27.90 21.45
CA GLY A 87 9.16 -29.30 21.19
C GLY A 87 8.50 -29.92 19.95
N LYS A 88 7.47 -29.30 19.35
CA LYS A 88 6.88 -29.74 18.08
C LYS A 88 7.39 -28.95 16.87
N ASN A 89 7.87 -27.71 17.07
CA ASN A 89 8.45 -26.81 16.07
C ASN A 89 7.68 -26.71 14.73
N LYS A 90 6.36 -26.95 14.76
CA LYS A 90 5.47 -26.78 13.61
C LYS A 90 4.66 -25.50 13.81
N PRO A 91 4.94 -24.42 13.04
CA PRO A 91 4.20 -23.17 13.17
C PRO A 91 2.75 -23.34 12.72
N ILE A 92 1.87 -22.60 13.37
CA ILE A 92 0.45 -22.46 13.07
C ILE A 92 0.18 -20.98 12.81
N SER A 93 -0.49 -20.68 11.71
CA SER A 93 -0.69 -19.32 11.23
C SER A 93 -1.73 -18.57 12.07
N LEU A 94 -1.49 -17.28 12.24
CA LEU A 94 -2.32 -16.34 12.97
C LEU A 94 -2.68 -15.15 12.07
N SER A 95 -3.94 -14.74 12.10
CA SER A 95 -4.44 -13.55 11.39
C SER A 95 -5.58 -12.94 12.18
N GLY A 96 -5.57 -11.63 12.40
CA GLY A 96 -6.55 -10.98 13.26
C GLY A 96 -6.44 -9.48 13.25
N GLU A 97 -7.07 -8.87 14.25
CA GLU A 97 -7.13 -7.43 14.39
C GLU A 97 -7.12 -7.02 15.86
N LEU A 98 -6.65 -5.80 16.09
CA LEU A 98 -6.88 -5.06 17.32
C LEU A 98 -8.30 -4.48 17.27
N SER A 99 -9.14 -4.86 18.25
CA SER A 99 -10.48 -4.29 18.40
C SER A 99 -10.46 -2.89 19.01
N ASP A 100 -9.44 -2.60 19.82
CA ASP A 100 -9.12 -1.28 20.36
C ASP A 100 -7.60 -1.15 20.55
N SER A 101 -7.09 -0.23 21.38
CA SER A 101 -5.64 -0.07 21.58
C SER A 101 -4.95 -1.28 22.23
N LEU A 102 -5.69 -2.18 22.88
CA LEU A 102 -5.15 -3.28 23.69
C LEU A 102 -5.84 -4.62 23.40
N SER A 103 -7.15 -4.63 23.17
CA SER A 103 -7.93 -5.85 22.95
C SER A 103 -7.70 -6.38 21.54
N PHE A 104 -7.53 -7.70 21.39
CA PHE A 104 -7.37 -8.34 20.09
C PHE A 104 -8.26 -9.56 19.91
N GLN A 105 -8.52 -9.87 18.64
CA GLN A 105 -9.06 -11.16 18.21
C GLN A 105 -8.20 -11.68 17.06
N ILE A 106 -7.64 -12.89 17.23
CA ILE A 106 -6.74 -13.51 16.25
C ILE A 106 -7.25 -14.91 15.93
N VAL A 107 -7.51 -15.17 14.66
CA VAL A 107 -7.88 -16.47 14.12
C VAL A 107 -6.64 -17.32 13.94
N GLU A 108 -6.71 -18.54 14.47
CA GLU A 108 -5.76 -19.61 14.23
C GLU A 108 -6.17 -20.39 12.97
N SER A 109 -5.22 -20.65 12.07
CA SER A 109 -5.49 -21.45 10.88
C SER A 109 -4.39 -22.48 10.56
N VAL A 110 -4.84 -23.65 10.10
CA VAL A 110 -4.00 -24.71 9.52
C VAL A 110 -4.54 -25.05 8.14
N ASP A 111 -3.70 -25.04 7.11
CA ASP A 111 -4.09 -25.31 5.71
C ASP A 111 -5.32 -24.47 5.28
N PHE A 112 -5.31 -23.18 5.62
CA PHE A 112 -6.38 -22.19 5.36
C PHE A 112 -7.73 -22.50 6.01
N LYS A 113 -7.76 -23.40 7.01
CA LYS A 113 -8.95 -23.69 7.79
C LYS A 113 -8.79 -23.14 9.20
N GLU A 114 -9.81 -22.43 9.65
CA GLU A 114 -9.92 -21.99 11.04
C GLU A 114 -9.92 -23.20 11.98
N THR A 115 -8.98 -23.21 12.92
CA THR A 115 -8.85 -24.26 13.94
C THR A 115 -9.00 -23.72 15.36
N GLY A 116 -9.03 -22.40 15.53
CA GLY A 116 -9.35 -21.75 16.79
C GLY A 116 -9.28 -20.23 16.71
N THR A 117 -9.50 -19.57 17.85
CA THR A 117 -9.46 -18.12 17.98
C THR A 117 -8.84 -17.74 19.31
N PHE A 118 -7.85 -16.85 19.30
CA PHE A 118 -7.34 -16.18 20.48
C PHE A 118 -8.09 -14.86 20.68
N GLU A 119 -8.61 -14.64 21.88
CA GLU A 119 -9.21 -13.38 22.32
C GLU A 119 -8.48 -12.93 23.58
N GLY A 120 -8.02 -11.68 23.63
CA GLY A 120 -7.18 -11.25 24.75
C GLY A 120 -6.76 -9.79 24.70
N ILE A 121 -5.77 -9.48 25.53
CA ILE A 121 -5.21 -8.14 25.72
C ILE A 121 -3.71 -8.19 25.41
N LEU A 122 -3.23 -7.19 24.68
CA LEU A 122 -1.83 -6.90 24.43
C LEU A 122 -1.40 -5.70 25.30
N GLU A 123 -0.87 -5.96 26.48
CA GLU A 123 -0.41 -4.92 27.40
C GLU A 123 1.03 -4.50 27.08
N ASP A 124 1.23 -3.19 26.88
CA ASP A 124 2.53 -2.53 26.64
C ASP A 124 3.42 -3.19 25.56
N LYS A 125 2.80 -3.93 24.62
CA LYS A 125 3.50 -4.75 23.62
C LYS A 125 4.45 -5.80 24.23
N GLN A 126 4.30 -6.13 25.50
CA GLN A 126 5.20 -7.00 26.27
C GLN A 126 4.49 -8.22 26.85
N HIS A 127 3.17 -8.14 27.04
CA HIS A 127 2.39 -9.19 27.66
C HIS A 127 1.14 -9.47 26.84
N LEU A 128 0.94 -10.74 26.47
CA LEU A 128 -0.28 -11.24 25.87
C LEU A 128 -0.96 -12.21 26.83
N ALA A 129 -2.20 -11.91 27.20
CA ALA A 129 -3.01 -12.80 28.00
C ALA A 129 -4.45 -12.86 27.48
N GLY A 130 -5.10 -13.99 27.67
CA GLY A 130 -6.49 -14.18 27.26
C GLY A 130 -6.88 -15.63 27.14
N THR A 131 -7.86 -15.90 26.28
CA THR A 131 -8.44 -17.23 26.09
C THR A 131 -8.39 -17.64 24.63
N TRP A 132 -7.93 -18.87 24.38
CA TRP A 132 -8.10 -19.56 23.11
C TRP A 132 -9.41 -20.34 23.10
N HIS A 133 -10.12 -20.34 21.97
CA HIS A 133 -11.35 -21.07 21.74
C HIS A 133 -11.23 -21.98 20.53
N ASN A 134 -11.84 -23.16 20.57
CA ASN A 134 -12.04 -23.93 19.32
C ASN A 134 -13.16 -23.29 18.47
N PRO A 135 -13.31 -23.64 17.18
CA PRO A 135 -14.26 -22.96 16.29
C PRO A 135 -15.72 -23.08 16.73
N LYS A 136 -16.05 -24.16 17.47
CA LYS A 136 -17.39 -24.37 18.04
C LYS A 136 -17.59 -23.71 19.41
N ARG A 137 -16.57 -23.05 19.95
CA ARG A 137 -16.50 -22.48 21.31
C ARG A 137 -16.87 -23.45 22.45
N THR A 138 -16.76 -24.77 22.22
CA THR A 138 -17.01 -25.80 23.23
C THR A 138 -15.79 -26.13 24.08
N LYS A 139 -14.60 -25.75 23.63
CA LYS A 139 -13.34 -25.87 24.37
C LYS A 139 -12.71 -24.49 24.47
N LYS A 140 -12.09 -24.24 25.62
CA LYS A 140 -11.32 -23.03 25.86
C LYS A 140 -10.06 -23.33 26.65
N MET A 141 -9.02 -22.52 26.46
CA MET A 141 -7.75 -22.62 27.17
C MET A 141 -7.23 -21.21 27.45
N GLU A 142 -6.94 -20.90 28.71
CA GLU A 142 -6.31 -19.60 29.04
C GLU A 142 -4.85 -19.59 28.58
N PHE A 143 -4.33 -18.46 28.14
CA PHE A 143 -2.91 -18.30 27.82
C PHE A 143 -2.35 -17.03 28.47
N ASP A 144 -1.05 -17.09 28.74
CA ASP A 144 -0.27 -16.00 29.34
C ASP A 144 1.16 -16.08 28.77
N LEU A 145 1.56 -15.06 28.01
CA LEU A 145 2.79 -15.01 27.22
C LEU A 145 3.53 -13.68 27.45
N LEU A 146 4.83 -13.76 27.75
CA LEU A 146 5.70 -12.60 27.95
C LEU A 146 6.67 -12.45 26.77
N GLU A 147 6.95 -11.21 26.40
CA GLU A 147 7.92 -10.88 25.35
C GLU A 147 9.30 -11.41 25.72
N ILE A 148 9.94 -12.09 24.76
CA ILE A 148 11.35 -12.38 24.82
C ILE A 148 12.11 -11.19 24.24
N GLN A 149 12.79 -10.46 25.13
CA GLN A 149 13.69 -9.39 24.72
C GLN A 149 14.84 -9.97 23.89
N SER A 150 15.04 -9.41 22.70
CA SER A 150 16.19 -9.73 21.84
C SER A 150 17.14 -8.54 21.81
N THR A 151 18.44 -8.82 21.89
CA THR A 151 19.48 -7.80 21.77
C THR A 151 20.15 -7.92 20.42
N ASP A 152 19.87 -6.95 19.55
CA ASP A 152 20.46 -6.91 18.22
C ASP A 152 21.81 -6.17 18.26
N THR A 153 22.87 -6.94 18.50
CA THR A 153 24.25 -6.45 18.45
C THR A 153 24.77 -6.25 17.02
N MET A 154 24.06 -6.81 16.03
CA MET A 154 24.46 -6.78 14.64
C MET A 154 23.77 -5.66 13.85
N GLY A 155 22.73 -5.02 14.38
CA GLY A 155 21.99 -3.90 13.81
C GLY A 155 21.03 -4.26 12.66
N TRP A 156 20.50 -5.49 12.64
CA TRP A 156 19.46 -5.94 11.69
C TRP A 156 18.05 -5.46 12.05
N SER A 157 17.73 -5.37 13.33
CA SER A 157 16.41 -5.01 13.84
C SER A 157 15.98 -3.63 13.40
N GLY A 158 14.69 -3.52 13.11
CA GLY A 158 14.04 -2.25 12.77
C GLY A 158 13.05 -2.40 11.63
N ASP A 159 12.47 -1.26 11.28
CA ASP A 159 11.67 -1.04 10.09
C ASP A 159 12.52 -0.50 8.96
N TRP A 160 12.32 -1.08 7.78
CA TRP A 160 13.04 -0.74 6.58
C TRP A 160 12.04 -0.52 5.45
N HIS A 161 12.19 0.57 4.72
CA HIS A 161 11.19 1.11 3.82
C HIS A 161 11.72 1.10 2.39
N LEU A 162 10.99 0.45 1.49
CA LEU A 162 11.19 0.69 0.08
C LEU A 162 10.48 1.99 -0.30
N ASN A 163 11.27 2.97 -0.69
CA ASN A 163 10.81 4.32 -0.96
C ASN A 163 10.86 4.61 -2.46
N GLU A 164 10.00 4.01 -3.28
CA GLU A 164 9.85 4.39 -4.68
C GLU A 164 8.53 5.16 -4.91
N VAL A 165 8.43 5.86 -6.04
CA VAL A 165 7.27 6.72 -6.33
C VAL A 165 5.98 5.90 -6.45
N TRP A 166 6.05 4.77 -7.15
CA TRP A 166 4.91 3.88 -7.40
C TRP A 166 4.99 2.57 -6.61
N ASP A 167 6.13 2.31 -5.97
CA ASP A 167 6.37 1.08 -5.24
C ASP A 167 6.71 1.41 -3.79
N GLN A 168 6.02 0.74 -2.87
CA GLN A 168 6.21 0.88 -1.44
C GLN A 168 6.52 -0.47 -0.82
N GLY A 169 7.12 -0.47 0.36
CA GLY A 169 7.28 -1.70 1.10
C GLY A 169 7.76 -1.45 2.51
N LEU A 170 7.28 -2.27 3.43
CA LEU A 170 7.65 -2.28 4.83
C LEU A 170 8.25 -3.65 5.15
N LEU A 171 9.54 -3.65 5.47
CA LEU A 171 10.26 -4.80 6.01
C LEU A 171 10.49 -4.58 7.50
N LEU A 172 9.81 -5.37 8.33
CA LEU A 172 10.04 -5.45 9.76
C LEU A 172 11.04 -6.56 10.03
N ILE A 173 12.09 -6.28 10.79
CA ILE A 173 13.03 -7.27 11.31
C ILE A 173 13.08 -7.16 12.82
N GLY A 174 12.97 -8.31 13.49
CA GLY A 174 13.09 -8.41 14.93
C GLY A 174 13.48 -9.81 15.38
N ASN A 175 13.45 -10.03 16.69
CA ASN A 175 13.86 -11.29 17.32
C ASN A 175 15.25 -11.76 16.85
N VAL A 176 16.19 -10.82 16.71
CA VAL A 176 17.51 -11.08 16.15
C VAL A 176 18.35 -11.90 17.13
N THR A 177 18.99 -12.93 16.62
CA THR A 177 20.00 -13.75 17.30
C THR A 177 21.32 -13.66 16.53
N ALA A 178 22.38 -14.35 17.00
CA ALA A 178 23.64 -14.43 16.26
C ALA A 178 23.49 -15.10 14.87
N ASP A 179 22.51 -16.01 14.73
CA ASP A 179 22.40 -16.90 13.57
C ASP A 179 21.10 -16.70 12.76
N SER A 180 20.15 -15.88 13.24
CA SER A 180 18.86 -15.69 12.59
C SER A 180 18.14 -14.41 13.01
N PHE A 181 17.10 -14.05 12.25
CA PHE A 181 16.09 -13.07 12.66
C PHE A 181 14.72 -13.47 12.12
N ASP A 182 13.65 -13.02 12.79
CA ASP A 182 12.30 -13.06 12.22
C ASP A 182 12.06 -11.80 11.39
N PHE A 183 11.33 -11.94 10.29
CA PHE A 183 10.92 -10.80 9.47
C PHE A 183 9.45 -10.90 9.05
N ALA A 184 8.90 -9.74 8.73
CA ALA A 184 7.63 -9.58 8.05
C ALA A 184 7.80 -8.52 6.96
N LEU A 185 7.34 -8.82 5.76
CA LEU A 185 7.47 -7.97 4.58
C LEU A 185 6.10 -7.75 3.97
N SER A 186 5.74 -6.48 3.79
CA SER A 186 4.62 -6.05 2.94
C SER A 186 5.18 -5.23 1.79
N ILE A 187 4.71 -5.49 0.58
CA ILE A 187 5.12 -4.79 -0.63
C ILE A 187 3.91 -4.36 -1.44
N VAL A 188 4.04 -3.19 -2.06
CA VAL A 188 3.15 -2.68 -3.09
C VAL A 188 4.02 -2.36 -4.31
N ARG A 189 3.67 -2.91 -5.47
CA ARG A 189 4.30 -2.66 -6.77
C ARG A 189 3.24 -2.13 -7.72
N SER A 190 3.16 -0.82 -7.89
CA SER A 190 2.00 -0.12 -8.47
C SER A 190 0.68 -0.53 -7.79
N SER A 191 -0.12 -1.40 -8.40
CA SER A 191 -1.39 -1.92 -7.83
C SER A 191 -1.30 -3.34 -7.28
N HIS A 192 -0.12 -3.94 -7.28
CA HIS A 192 0.08 -5.34 -6.91
C HIS A 192 0.65 -5.44 -5.50
N ILE A 193 -0.01 -6.21 -4.65
CA ILE A 193 0.35 -6.34 -3.24
C ILE A 193 0.90 -7.75 -2.98
N GLY A 194 1.89 -7.85 -2.10
CA GLY A 194 2.41 -9.11 -1.59
C GLY A 194 2.79 -8.99 -0.12
N THR A 195 2.53 -10.04 0.65
CA THR A 195 2.94 -10.13 2.05
C THR A 195 3.61 -11.47 2.31
N ILE A 196 4.68 -11.46 3.10
CA ILE A 196 5.37 -12.69 3.51
C ILE A 196 6.02 -12.47 4.86
N GLU A 197 6.06 -13.51 5.67
CA GLU A 197 6.74 -13.52 6.96
C GLU A 197 7.54 -14.80 7.12
N GLY A 198 8.56 -14.77 7.97
CA GLY A 198 9.37 -15.94 8.18
C GLY A 198 10.56 -15.69 9.10
N GLN A 199 11.50 -16.62 9.05
CA GLN A 199 12.77 -16.53 9.75
C GLN A 199 13.91 -16.70 8.74
N ALA A 200 14.82 -15.74 8.70
CA ALA A 200 16.02 -15.80 7.86
C ALA A 200 17.22 -16.23 8.68
N SER A 201 18.12 -17.02 8.09
CA SER A 201 19.39 -17.45 8.71
C SER A 201 20.52 -16.51 8.32
N ILE A 202 21.26 -15.99 9.29
CA ILE A 202 22.35 -15.02 9.12
C ILE A 202 23.66 -15.74 8.80
N LYS A 203 24.43 -15.18 7.86
CA LYS A 203 25.81 -15.57 7.54
C LYS A 203 26.61 -14.31 7.20
N GLY A 204 27.28 -13.76 8.21
CA GLY A 204 27.98 -12.48 8.08
C GLY A 204 26.99 -11.34 7.90
N ASN A 205 27.17 -10.54 6.84
CA ASN A 205 26.26 -9.43 6.51
C ASN A 205 25.10 -9.83 5.58
N LYS A 206 24.90 -11.13 5.35
CA LYS A 206 23.79 -11.66 4.57
C LYS A 206 22.87 -12.49 5.45
N ALA A 207 21.59 -12.54 5.11
CA ALA A 207 20.68 -13.53 5.63
C ALA A 207 19.87 -14.17 4.50
N PHE A 208 19.45 -15.41 4.71
CA PHE A 208 18.79 -16.23 3.70
C PHE A 208 17.49 -16.79 4.24
N PHE A 209 16.44 -16.70 3.44
CA PHE A 209 15.15 -17.30 3.70
C PHE A 209 14.80 -18.26 2.57
N SER A 210 14.23 -19.41 2.92
CA SER A 210 13.70 -20.38 1.96
C SER A 210 12.48 -21.08 2.55
N LEU A 211 11.36 -21.08 1.82
CA LEU A 211 10.11 -21.72 2.25
C LEU A 211 9.44 -22.40 1.06
N LYS A 212 8.90 -23.61 1.23
CA LYS A 212 8.22 -24.37 0.18
C LYS A 212 6.77 -24.63 0.57
N ASP A 213 5.89 -23.70 0.23
CA ASP A 213 4.48 -23.75 0.64
C ASP A 213 3.49 -23.81 -0.52
N PHE A 214 3.72 -23.07 -1.61
CA PHE A 214 2.70 -22.87 -2.66
C PHE A 214 2.97 -23.65 -3.95
N GLU A 215 4.23 -23.77 -4.33
CA GLU A 215 4.64 -24.25 -5.66
C GLU A 215 5.76 -25.30 -5.56
N ASP A 216 6.11 -25.90 -6.69
CA ASP A 216 7.26 -26.80 -6.78
C ASP A 216 8.58 -26.09 -6.46
N GLU A 217 8.66 -24.80 -6.79
CA GLU A 217 9.75 -23.89 -6.47
C GLU A 217 9.57 -23.31 -5.05
N PRO A 218 10.60 -23.39 -4.17
CA PRO A 218 10.55 -22.68 -2.89
C PRO A 218 10.73 -21.17 -3.09
N CYS A 219 9.99 -20.36 -2.33
CA CYS A 219 10.28 -18.95 -2.16
C CYS A 219 11.69 -18.78 -1.60
N LYS A 220 12.51 -17.93 -2.21
CA LYS A 220 13.87 -17.62 -1.75
C LYS A 220 14.08 -16.12 -1.67
N MET A 221 14.61 -15.67 -0.55
CA MET A 221 15.02 -14.27 -0.37
C MET A 221 16.41 -14.20 0.25
N THR A 222 17.21 -13.26 -0.25
CA THR A 222 18.49 -12.87 0.33
C THR A 222 18.41 -11.44 0.82
N PHE A 223 18.74 -11.24 2.09
CA PHE A 223 18.87 -9.93 2.71
C PHE A 223 20.34 -9.59 2.81
N LEU A 224 20.78 -8.52 2.17
CA LEU A 224 22.15 -8.03 2.26
C LEU A 224 22.16 -6.73 3.06
N LYS A 225 22.74 -6.79 4.25
CA LYS A 225 22.89 -5.62 5.11
C LYS A 225 23.96 -4.68 4.58
N LYS A 226 23.61 -3.39 4.53
CA LYS A 226 24.51 -2.27 4.24
C LYS A 226 24.36 -1.21 5.32
N GLU A 227 25.20 -0.19 5.25
CA GLU A 227 25.10 0.96 6.14
C GLU A 227 23.84 1.76 5.78
N GLY A 228 22.86 1.81 6.69
CA GLY A 228 21.63 2.59 6.54
C GLY A 228 20.51 1.94 5.72
N TYR A 229 20.73 0.77 5.09
CA TYR A 229 19.71 0.06 4.31
C TYR A 229 19.96 -1.46 4.24
N ILE A 230 18.91 -2.19 3.84
CA ILE A 230 18.97 -3.60 3.47
C ILE A 230 18.61 -3.74 1.99
N MET A 231 19.44 -4.44 1.23
CA MET A 231 19.03 -4.90 -0.10
C MET A 231 18.30 -6.23 0.05
N VAL A 232 17.12 -6.33 -0.54
CA VAL A 232 16.38 -7.58 -0.67
C VAL A 232 16.48 -8.06 -2.12
N ASP A 233 16.83 -9.32 -2.29
CA ASP A 233 16.91 -10.02 -3.57
C ASP A 233 16.03 -11.29 -3.50
N GLN A 234 14.96 -11.30 -4.28
CA GLN A 234 14.02 -12.40 -4.44
C GLN A 234 14.55 -13.35 -5.51
N GLY A 235 15.38 -14.31 -5.08
CA GLY A 235 15.98 -15.31 -5.96
C GLY A 235 15.02 -16.39 -6.47
N SER A 236 13.71 -16.16 -6.42
CA SER A 236 12.64 -17.07 -6.87
C SER A 236 11.53 -16.32 -7.59
N SER A 237 10.62 -17.04 -8.26
CA SER A 237 9.43 -16.42 -8.84
C SER A 237 8.51 -15.77 -7.79
N ASN A 238 7.70 -14.79 -8.22
CA ASN A 238 6.70 -14.14 -7.37
C ASN A 238 5.70 -15.16 -6.80
N PHE A 239 5.26 -16.10 -7.64
CA PHE A 239 4.30 -17.14 -7.26
C PHE A 239 4.87 -18.11 -6.22
N ALA A 240 6.17 -18.42 -6.26
CA ALA A 240 6.81 -19.24 -5.23
C ALA A 240 6.68 -18.62 -3.84
N CYS A 241 6.67 -17.28 -3.75
CA CYS A 241 6.47 -16.51 -2.53
C CYS A 241 5.01 -16.19 -2.21
N GLY A 242 4.05 -16.76 -2.95
CA GLY A 242 2.62 -16.46 -2.79
C GLY A 242 2.23 -15.05 -3.23
N PHE A 243 3.13 -14.35 -3.94
CA PHE A 243 2.85 -13.01 -4.44
C PHE A 243 2.06 -13.05 -5.74
N GLY A 244 1.25 -12.01 -5.98
CA GLY A 244 0.56 -11.80 -7.24
C GLY A 244 1.51 -11.45 -8.39
N ALA A 245 0.96 -11.40 -9.60
CA ALA A 245 1.70 -10.95 -10.77
C ALA A 245 2.35 -9.57 -10.50
N ARG A 246 3.65 -9.44 -10.75
CA ARG A 246 4.50 -8.24 -10.53
C ARG A 246 4.82 -7.83 -9.08
N ALA A 247 4.10 -8.32 -8.07
CA ALA A 247 4.49 -8.10 -6.67
C ALA A 247 5.78 -8.88 -6.36
N ASN A 248 6.92 -8.20 -6.33
CA ASN A 248 8.25 -8.76 -6.05
C ASN A 248 8.89 -8.00 -4.88
N ALA A 249 9.72 -8.71 -4.12
CA ALA A 249 10.39 -8.16 -2.94
C ALA A 249 11.71 -7.42 -3.25
N ASP A 250 12.14 -7.37 -4.51
CA ASP A 250 13.44 -6.80 -4.87
C ASP A 250 13.51 -5.32 -4.55
N GLY A 251 14.64 -4.88 -3.99
CA GLY A 251 14.93 -3.46 -3.87
C GLY A 251 15.77 -3.07 -2.68
N LYS A 252 15.91 -1.76 -2.53
CA LYS A 252 16.64 -1.10 -1.45
C LYS A 252 15.65 -0.64 -0.38
N TYR A 253 15.74 -1.23 0.80
CA TYR A 253 14.91 -0.88 1.96
C TYR A 253 15.73 0.00 2.89
N ASP A 254 15.43 1.30 2.88
CA ASP A 254 16.10 2.31 3.69
C ASP A 254 15.53 2.36 5.11
N ARG A 255 16.37 2.68 6.09
CA ARG A 255 15.90 2.82 7.47
C ARG A 255 14.93 3.99 7.66
N LYS A 256 14.98 4.99 6.77
CA LYS A 256 14.08 6.14 6.80
C LYS A 256 12.90 5.87 5.87
N ASN A 257 11.70 6.17 6.33
CA ASN A 257 10.55 6.32 5.46
C ASN A 257 10.67 7.66 4.71
N LEU A 258 10.80 7.60 3.39
CA LEU A 258 11.02 8.77 2.53
C LEU A 258 9.88 8.87 1.52
N VAL A 259 9.22 10.02 1.51
CA VAL A 259 8.22 10.33 0.48
C VAL A 259 8.93 10.82 -0.78
N LYS A 260 8.98 9.98 -1.81
CA LYS A 260 9.38 10.40 -3.17
C LYS A 260 8.18 10.96 -3.93
N LYS A 261 8.42 11.94 -4.78
CA LYS A 261 7.41 12.50 -5.69
C LYS A 261 7.77 12.15 -7.12
N ALA A 262 6.74 11.86 -7.92
CA ALA A 262 6.88 11.70 -9.35
C ALA A 262 7.27 13.03 -9.99
N GLU A 263 8.04 12.96 -11.07
CA GLU A 263 8.39 14.11 -11.90
C GLU A 263 8.20 13.74 -13.36
N LEU A 264 7.74 14.68 -14.19
CA LEU A 264 7.63 14.45 -15.63
C LEU A 264 9.02 14.49 -16.27
N ALA A 265 9.34 13.48 -17.09
CA ALA A 265 10.62 13.44 -17.80
C ALA A 265 10.71 14.59 -18.82
N VAL A 266 11.82 15.33 -18.77
CA VAL A 266 12.12 16.45 -19.68
C VAL A 266 13.37 16.14 -20.50
N GLY A 267 13.27 16.23 -21.84
CA GLY A 267 14.39 15.98 -22.72
C GLY A 267 13.96 15.58 -24.14
N THR A 268 14.89 15.09 -24.94
CA THR A 268 14.62 14.68 -26.33
C THR A 268 14.57 13.17 -26.52
N ASP A 269 14.81 12.42 -25.46
CA ASP A 269 14.85 10.95 -25.50
C ASP A 269 13.44 10.37 -25.61
N GLU A 270 13.34 9.07 -25.92
CA GLU A 270 12.06 8.41 -26.20
C GLU A 270 11.08 8.50 -25.00
N ASP A 271 11.61 8.42 -23.78
CA ASP A 271 10.87 8.49 -22.51
C ASP A 271 10.51 9.92 -22.08
N ALA A 272 11.02 10.94 -22.78
CA ALA A 272 10.73 12.33 -22.43
C ALA A 272 9.26 12.68 -22.74
N ILE A 273 8.57 13.21 -21.74
CA ILE A 273 7.17 13.64 -21.85
C ILE A 273 7.13 15.06 -22.43
N LEU A 274 8.00 15.94 -21.94
CA LEU A 274 8.14 17.32 -22.39
C LEU A 274 9.53 17.54 -23.01
N PRO A 275 9.65 18.24 -24.15
CA PRO A 275 10.89 18.31 -24.90
C PRO A 275 11.91 19.28 -24.30
N THR A 276 11.44 20.25 -23.50
CA THR A 276 12.27 21.34 -22.98
C THR A 276 11.82 21.77 -21.59
N LYS A 277 12.75 22.33 -20.81
CA LYS A 277 12.45 22.93 -19.50
C LYS A 277 11.46 24.10 -19.62
N ILE A 278 11.51 24.86 -20.71
CA ILE A 278 10.60 25.99 -20.93
C ILE A 278 9.16 25.48 -21.01
N LEU A 279 8.90 24.43 -21.80
CA LEU A 279 7.56 23.87 -21.91
C LEU A 279 7.11 23.21 -20.60
N HIS A 280 8.03 22.55 -19.89
CA HIS A 280 7.80 22.03 -18.55
C HIS A 280 7.35 23.13 -17.58
N ASP A 281 8.08 24.25 -17.51
CA ASP A 281 7.75 25.33 -16.60
C ASP A 281 6.41 26.00 -16.98
N SER A 282 6.12 26.14 -18.27
CA SER A 282 4.81 26.60 -18.76
C SER A 282 3.68 25.62 -18.39
N PHE A 283 3.93 24.32 -18.48
CA PHE A 283 2.98 23.29 -18.07
C PHE A 283 2.71 23.35 -16.56
N LEU A 284 3.76 23.39 -15.74
CA LEU A 284 3.65 23.51 -14.28
C LEU A 284 2.89 24.79 -13.88
N ALA A 285 3.15 25.91 -14.55
CA ALA A 285 2.41 27.16 -14.32
C ALA A 285 0.93 27.04 -14.72
N LEU A 286 0.62 26.35 -15.81
CA LEU A 286 -0.76 26.13 -16.27
C LEU A 286 -1.56 25.27 -15.30
N VAL A 287 -0.98 24.18 -14.79
CA VAL A 287 -1.73 23.19 -14.00
C VAL A 287 -1.63 23.43 -12.49
N GLY A 288 -0.58 24.12 -12.02
CA GLY A 288 -0.29 24.26 -10.60
C GLY A 288 0.35 23.01 -9.99
N ARG A 289 0.91 23.14 -8.77
CA ARG A 289 1.74 22.08 -8.16
C ARG A 289 0.97 20.79 -7.88
N ASP A 290 -0.25 20.89 -7.40
CA ASP A 290 -1.03 19.70 -6.99
C ASP A 290 -1.47 18.89 -8.20
N ALA A 291 -1.98 19.54 -9.25
CA ALA A 291 -2.31 18.87 -10.49
C ALA A 291 -1.07 18.35 -11.20
N TYR A 292 0.05 19.09 -11.18
CA TYR A 292 1.32 18.60 -11.72
C TYR A 292 1.74 17.28 -11.07
N ALA A 293 1.67 17.18 -9.74
CA ALA A 293 1.99 15.95 -9.03
C ALA A 293 1.09 14.79 -9.46
N LEU A 294 -0.19 15.05 -9.73
CA LEU A 294 -1.13 14.06 -10.25
C LEU A 294 -0.78 13.62 -11.68
N PHE A 295 -0.44 14.56 -12.57
CA PHE A 295 0.06 14.24 -13.92
C PHE A 295 1.31 13.37 -13.85
N ALA A 296 2.31 13.79 -13.06
CA ALA A 296 3.55 13.07 -12.91
C ALA A 296 3.32 11.65 -12.35
N PHE A 297 2.46 11.49 -11.36
CA PHE A 297 2.11 10.19 -10.81
C PHE A 297 1.39 9.31 -11.83
N ASN A 298 0.42 9.87 -12.57
CA ASN A 298 -0.38 9.14 -13.54
C ASN A 298 0.39 8.80 -14.84
N MET A 299 1.62 9.27 -15.02
CA MET A 299 2.47 9.01 -16.18
C MET A 299 3.65 8.08 -15.85
N GLN A 300 3.41 7.01 -15.08
CA GLN A 300 4.42 5.97 -14.79
C GLN A 300 4.96 5.32 -16.07
N LEU A 301 4.05 4.84 -16.91
CA LEU A 301 4.34 4.30 -18.23
C LEU A 301 3.75 5.24 -19.25
N THR A 302 4.49 5.55 -20.31
CA THR A 302 4.05 6.51 -21.32
C THR A 302 4.09 5.95 -22.73
N GLU A 303 3.20 6.47 -23.58
CA GLU A 303 3.16 6.18 -24.99
C GLU A 303 2.94 7.46 -25.81
N ARG A 304 3.61 7.54 -26.95
CA ARG A 304 3.38 8.61 -27.92
C ARG A 304 2.29 8.18 -28.89
N SER A 305 1.39 9.10 -29.19
CA SER A 305 0.32 8.87 -30.17
C SER A 305 0.17 10.04 -31.13
N LYS A 306 -0.62 9.84 -32.18
CA LYS A 306 -0.91 10.89 -33.16
C LYS A 306 -2.13 11.70 -32.72
N ASN A 307 -2.09 13.01 -32.95
CA ASN A 307 -3.29 13.83 -32.85
C ASN A 307 -4.32 13.43 -33.91
N LEU A 308 -5.59 13.31 -33.52
CA LEU A 308 -6.68 12.80 -34.35
C LEU A 308 -7.32 13.91 -35.21
N ALA A 309 -7.78 13.53 -36.40
CA ALA A 309 -8.54 14.38 -37.32
C ALA A 309 -10.02 14.48 -36.89
N PRO A 310 -10.75 15.57 -37.18
CA PRO A 310 -10.43 16.63 -38.14
C PRO A 310 -9.60 17.79 -37.56
N GLU A 311 -9.41 17.82 -36.25
CA GLU A 311 -8.75 18.91 -35.53
C GLU A 311 -7.23 18.80 -35.74
N LYS A 312 -6.72 19.37 -36.82
CA LYS A 312 -5.28 19.33 -37.19
C LYS A 312 -4.43 20.25 -36.28
N LEU A 313 -4.41 20.00 -34.98
CA LEU A 313 -3.70 20.81 -33.98
C LEU A 313 -2.16 20.76 -34.08
N ASP A 314 -1.58 20.09 -35.10
CA ASP A 314 -0.13 19.80 -35.24
C ASP A 314 0.56 19.48 -33.89
N ALA A 315 -0.16 18.77 -33.02
CA ALA A 315 0.23 18.56 -31.64
C ALA A 315 0.92 17.21 -31.46
N TRP A 316 1.95 17.20 -30.62
CA TRP A 316 2.47 15.99 -30.02
C TRP A 316 1.54 15.52 -28.92
N VAL A 317 1.39 14.20 -28.78
CA VAL A 317 0.50 13.59 -27.80
C VAL A 317 1.27 12.55 -27.02
N VAL A 318 1.36 12.73 -25.71
CA VAL A 318 1.89 11.75 -24.77
C VAL A 318 0.77 11.33 -23.85
N LYS A 319 0.49 10.03 -23.80
CA LYS A 319 -0.43 9.43 -22.85
C LYS A 319 0.39 8.68 -21.81
N GLY A 320 -0.11 8.59 -20.60
CA GLY A 320 0.48 7.76 -19.58
C GLY A 320 -0.54 7.15 -18.65
N TYR A 321 -0.12 6.07 -18.01
CA TYR A 321 -0.92 5.32 -17.05
C TYR A 321 -0.04 4.70 -15.98
N VAL A 322 -0.66 4.33 -14.85
CA VAL A 322 -0.04 3.50 -13.81
C VAL A 322 -0.35 2.03 -14.06
N SER A 323 0.68 1.18 -14.02
CA SER A 323 0.51 -0.26 -14.29
C SER A 323 -0.52 -0.88 -13.33
N GLY A 324 -1.55 -1.50 -13.90
CA GLY A 324 -2.64 -2.14 -13.14
C GLY A 324 -3.75 -1.19 -12.67
N LEU A 325 -3.67 0.10 -12.98
CA LEU A 325 -4.67 1.14 -12.64
C LEU A 325 -5.17 1.89 -13.89
N VAL A 326 -5.19 1.22 -15.04
CA VAL A 326 -5.77 1.77 -16.28
C VAL A 326 -7.26 2.03 -16.03
N GLY A 327 -7.75 3.21 -16.42
CA GLY A 327 -9.09 3.71 -16.17
C GLY A 327 -9.26 4.50 -14.87
N SER A 328 -8.29 4.49 -13.95
CA SER A 328 -8.32 5.30 -12.72
C SER A 328 -7.11 6.24 -12.57
N ASN A 329 -5.95 5.85 -13.09
CA ASN A 329 -4.70 6.60 -12.99
C ASN A 329 -4.08 6.75 -14.37
N GLU A 330 -4.59 7.74 -15.10
CA GLU A 330 -4.15 8.06 -16.45
C GLU A 330 -4.02 9.56 -16.64
N ALA A 331 -3.17 9.92 -17.59
CA ALA A 331 -3.03 11.29 -18.04
C ALA A 331 -2.71 11.36 -19.53
N ILE A 332 -3.04 12.49 -20.13
CA ILE A 332 -2.69 12.85 -21.49
C ILE A 332 -2.20 14.29 -21.51
N ILE A 333 -1.06 14.52 -22.14
CA ILE A 333 -0.50 15.85 -22.38
C ILE A 333 -0.30 16.00 -23.88
N MET A 334 -0.92 17.04 -24.43
CA MET A 334 -0.76 17.47 -25.80
C MET A 334 -0.09 18.83 -25.83
N TYR A 335 0.82 19.04 -26.77
CA TYR A 335 1.42 20.35 -27.00
C TYR A 335 1.79 20.56 -28.46
N ASP A 336 1.85 21.81 -28.90
CA ASP A 336 2.27 22.18 -30.25
C ASP A 336 3.61 22.95 -30.26
N LYS A 337 4.06 23.34 -31.46
CA LYS A 337 5.30 24.10 -31.67
C LYS A 337 5.24 25.51 -31.10
N GLN A 338 4.04 26.04 -30.91
CA GLN A 338 3.78 27.38 -30.40
C GLN A 338 3.67 27.41 -28.87
N GLY A 339 3.77 26.26 -28.20
CA GLY A 339 3.64 26.14 -26.76
C GLY A 339 2.19 26.14 -26.27
N LYS A 340 1.22 25.91 -27.17
CA LYS A 340 -0.14 25.59 -26.72
C LYS A 340 -0.14 24.21 -26.08
N ILE A 341 -0.96 24.06 -25.04
CA ILE A 341 -1.05 22.87 -24.21
C ILE A 341 -2.53 22.51 -24.08
N TRP A 342 -2.83 21.23 -24.24
CA TRP A 342 -4.10 20.61 -23.85
C TRP A 342 -3.78 19.38 -23.03
N ALA A 343 -4.21 19.36 -21.78
CA ALA A 343 -3.83 18.29 -20.87
C ALA A 343 -5.03 17.83 -20.05
N ALA A 344 -5.15 16.53 -19.85
CA ALA A 344 -6.17 15.95 -19.00
C ALA A 344 -5.60 14.85 -18.12
N THR A 345 -6.10 14.71 -16.90
CA THR A 345 -5.72 13.62 -16.00
C THR A 345 -6.90 13.16 -15.15
N LEU A 346 -6.89 11.89 -14.80
CA LEU A 346 -7.87 11.30 -13.90
C LEU A 346 -7.56 11.68 -12.45
N ASP A 347 -8.61 12.03 -11.71
CA ASP A 347 -8.57 12.31 -10.29
C ASP A 347 -9.78 11.69 -9.58
N PHE A 348 -9.70 11.61 -8.27
CA PHE A 348 -10.78 11.17 -7.40
C PHE A 348 -11.25 12.30 -6.48
N ASP A 349 -12.49 12.73 -6.66
CA ASP A 349 -13.14 13.68 -5.78
C ASP A 349 -13.59 12.98 -4.50
N LYS A 350 -12.79 13.14 -3.44
CA LYS A 350 -13.07 12.56 -2.12
C LYS A 350 -14.37 13.08 -1.50
N THR A 351 -14.79 14.29 -1.83
CA THR A 351 -16.01 14.88 -1.26
C THR A 351 -17.26 14.22 -1.83
N ASN A 352 -17.26 13.96 -3.14
CA ASN A 352 -18.38 13.33 -3.83
C ASN A 352 -18.20 11.82 -4.05
N ASN A 353 -17.06 11.26 -3.62
CA ASN A 353 -16.66 9.87 -3.77
C ASN A 353 -16.77 9.38 -5.23
N GLU A 354 -16.31 10.20 -6.18
CA GLU A 354 -16.43 9.95 -7.62
C GLU A 354 -15.12 10.22 -8.36
N SER A 355 -14.93 9.50 -9.47
CA SER A 355 -13.83 9.75 -10.39
C SER A 355 -14.19 10.85 -11.40
N LEU A 356 -13.22 11.69 -11.75
CA LEU A 356 -13.39 12.80 -12.68
C LEU A 356 -12.18 12.98 -13.58
N VAL A 357 -12.36 13.73 -14.66
CA VAL A 357 -11.29 14.19 -15.55
C VAL A 357 -11.03 15.66 -15.26
N ARG A 358 -9.83 16.01 -14.81
CA ARG A 358 -9.38 17.41 -14.77
C ARG A 358 -8.79 17.76 -16.11
N TYR A 359 -9.22 18.87 -16.70
CA TYR A 359 -8.73 19.32 -17.99
C TYR A 359 -8.19 20.74 -17.92
N PHE A 360 -7.03 20.96 -18.54
CA PHE A 360 -6.27 22.20 -18.53
C PHE A 360 -5.88 22.57 -19.96
N THR A 361 -5.96 23.85 -20.30
CA THR A 361 -5.43 24.36 -21.57
C THR A 361 -5.09 25.84 -21.46
N ASN A 362 -4.08 26.27 -22.22
CA ASN A 362 -3.80 27.67 -22.48
C ASN A 362 -4.33 28.13 -23.86
N ASP A 363 -5.07 27.29 -24.59
CA ASP A 363 -5.76 27.65 -25.83
C ASP A 363 -7.21 28.07 -25.53
N PRO A 364 -7.57 29.36 -25.70
CA PRO A 364 -8.93 29.84 -25.46
C PRO A 364 -10.01 29.14 -26.29
N LEU A 365 -9.67 28.60 -27.47
CA LEU A 365 -10.63 27.89 -28.32
C LEU A 365 -11.08 26.55 -27.73
N TYR A 366 -10.39 26.07 -26.71
CA TYR A 366 -10.62 24.79 -26.05
C TYR A 366 -10.87 24.94 -24.54
N SER A 367 -11.12 26.16 -24.04
CA SER A 367 -11.33 26.38 -22.59
C SER A 367 -12.61 25.74 -22.05
N THR A 368 -13.57 25.40 -22.92
CA THR A 368 -14.87 24.80 -22.56
C THR A 368 -15.22 23.57 -23.39
N ARG A 369 -14.24 23.01 -24.13
CA ARG A 369 -14.42 21.78 -24.93
C ARG A 369 -13.12 21.01 -25.01
N LEU A 370 -13.22 19.69 -25.09
CA LEU A 370 -12.05 18.82 -25.25
C LEU A 370 -11.68 18.70 -26.74
N PRO A 371 -10.38 18.64 -27.08
CA PRO A 371 -9.92 18.12 -28.36
C PRO A 371 -10.40 16.67 -28.56
N LEU A 372 -10.67 16.28 -29.80
CA LEU A 372 -11.10 14.93 -30.16
C LEU A 372 -10.13 13.86 -29.64
N THR A 373 -8.83 14.14 -29.71
CA THR A 373 -7.79 13.24 -29.18
C THR A 373 -8.00 12.94 -27.69
N ILE A 374 -8.42 13.93 -26.89
CA ILE A 374 -8.71 13.76 -25.46
C ILE A 374 -10.09 13.10 -25.27
N GLU A 375 -11.08 13.41 -26.12
CA GLU A 375 -12.37 12.71 -26.13
C GLU A 375 -12.23 11.21 -26.39
N GLU A 376 -11.35 10.82 -27.32
CA GLU A 376 -11.07 9.42 -27.64
C GLU A 376 -10.24 8.74 -26.55
N TRP A 377 -9.25 9.44 -25.97
CA TRP A 377 -8.52 8.93 -24.80
C TRP A 377 -9.47 8.59 -23.66
N ARG A 378 -10.48 9.42 -23.40
CA ARG A 378 -11.46 9.15 -22.33
C ARG A 378 -12.57 8.17 -22.69
N ALA A 379 -12.52 7.51 -23.84
CA ALA A 379 -13.56 6.57 -24.26
C ALA A 379 -13.76 5.42 -23.24
N GLY A 380 -12.68 4.98 -22.58
CA GLY A 380 -12.72 3.95 -21.54
C GLY A 380 -13.39 4.37 -20.22
N PHE A 381 -13.58 5.67 -20.00
CA PHE A 381 -14.14 6.24 -18.77
C PHE A 381 -15.04 7.44 -19.10
N LYS A 382 -15.85 7.30 -20.17
CA LYS A 382 -16.72 8.37 -20.70
C LYS A 382 -17.73 8.91 -19.69
N GLY A 383 -18.08 8.11 -18.69
CA GLY A 383 -19.00 8.47 -17.61
C GLY A 383 -18.41 9.44 -16.57
N TYR A 384 -17.09 9.63 -16.56
CA TYR A 384 -16.47 10.56 -15.62
C TYR A 384 -16.74 12.00 -16.05
N ARG A 385 -17.15 12.83 -15.09
CA ARG A 385 -17.39 14.25 -15.36
C ARG A 385 -16.08 14.94 -15.73
N VAL A 386 -16.15 15.90 -16.65
CA VAL A 386 -15.01 16.71 -17.06
C VAL A 386 -15.06 18.05 -16.33
N VAL A 387 -13.97 18.39 -15.63
CA VAL A 387 -13.80 19.66 -14.93
C VAL A 387 -12.81 20.51 -15.70
N PHE A 388 -13.34 21.53 -16.39
CA PHE A 388 -12.55 22.52 -17.10
C PHE A 388 -11.89 23.47 -16.09
N GLN A 389 -10.59 23.33 -15.91
CA GLN A 389 -9.82 24.11 -14.94
C GLN A 389 -9.46 25.47 -15.53
N LYS A 390 -9.52 26.49 -14.68
CA LYS A 390 -8.92 27.79 -14.99
C LYS A 390 -7.46 27.76 -14.55
N PRO A 391 -6.54 28.40 -15.30
CA PRO A 391 -5.17 28.55 -14.84
C PRO A 391 -5.14 29.17 -13.43
N PRO A 392 -4.24 28.73 -12.54
CA PRO A 392 -4.06 29.39 -11.26
C PRO A 392 -3.65 30.85 -11.49
N LEU A 393 -4.28 31.76 -10.74
CA LEU A 393 -4.06 33.21 -10.82
C LEU A 393 -2.64 33.61 -10.41
#